data_AF-A0A6B1ERC0-F1
#
_entry.id   AF-A0A6B1ERC0-F1
#
_cell.length_a   1.000
_cell.length_b   1.000
_cell.length_c   1.000
_cell.angle_alpha   90.00
_cell.angle_beta   90.00
_cell.angle_gamma   90.00
#
_symmetry.space_group_name_H-M   'P 1'
#
loop_
_entity.id
_entity.type
_entity.pdbx_description
1 polymer ?
#
loop_
_entity_poly.entity_id
_entity_poly.type
_entity_poly.pdbx_seq_one_letter_code
_entity_poly.pdbx_strand_id
1 'polypeptide(L)'
;MTHNHFRTQALLLLLLPIFLGGCGLAKLSNIQKESNLVVVETTLAKNLKTLERVAKIGNTGLIVKTARAHSSYSGFLEDKMEDAEIAGDFETADEMRSQAIAHYARSEEYAFKALAKSDKTFKQPRSVDTEVFEKALQKLKKKQVEPLFWAAYAMGRGISLQKDDPMQVIDLARVELMMRRILELDETFYFGSAHLFYAVYYGDRSPAIGGDPEKAKEHIDYVDKLNNGKFLMSKFYLARYYAYPKQDVKLYKQALQEVIDAPADIYPGEEAATSLAKSRAKRWLAQTDMLFDPEMEEGAVE
;
A
#
# COMPACT_ATOMS: atom_id res chain seq x y z
N MET A 1 16.48 71.28 35.92
CA MET A 1 17.93 71.03 35.70
C MET A 1 18.23 69.57 35.99
N THR A 2 19.25 69.02 35.31
CA THR A 2 19.86 67.66 35.39
C THR A 2 18.99 66.51 34.84
N HIS A 3 19.18 66.11 33.57
CA HIS A 3 20.09 65.05 33.05
C HIS A 3 19.55 63.63 33.32
N ASN A 4 19.73 62.59 32.50
CA ASN A 4 20.04 62.28 31.10
C ASN A 4 20.10 60.72 31.06
N HIS A 5 20.01 60.11 29.88
CA HIS A 5 20.46 58.74 29.53
C HIS A 5 19.57 57.48 29.71
N PHE A 6 19.33 56.87 28.54
CA PHE A 6 19.63 55.48 28.14
C PHE A 6 18.69 54.29 28.46
N ARG A 7 18.28 53.67 27.34
CA ARG A 7 18.33 52.23 26.99
C ARG A 7 17.16 51.28 27.31
N THR A 8 16.72 50.66 26.20
CA THR A 8 16.30 49.25 25.99
C THR A 8 15.11 48.70 26.78
N GLN A 9 14.07 48.28 26.07
CA GLN A 9 13.73 46.86 25.92
C GLN A 9 12.56 46.66 24.95
N ALA A 10 12.71 45.64 24.10
CA ALA A 10 11.70 45.13 23.19
C ALA A 10 10.53 44.53 23.96
N LEU A 11 9.29 44.68 23.48
CA LEU A 11 8.20 43.74 23.78
C LEU A 11 7.04 43.92 22.77
N LEU A 12 6.69 42.81 22.09
CA LEU A 12 5.40 42.44 21.48
C LEU A 12 4.75 43.42 20.46
N LEU A 13 4.53 43.03 19.20
CA LEU A 13 3.61 41.95 18.80
C LEU A 13 4.07 41.34 17.47
N LEU A 14 4.37 40.04 17.50
CA LEU A 14 4.41 39.16 16.34
C LEU A 14 3.01 39.11 15.71
N LEU A 15 2.80 39.87 14.65
CA LEU A 15 1.74 39.61 13.68
C LEU A 15 2.36 38.91 12.47
N LEU A 16 1.67 37.84 12.04
CA LEU A 16 1.82 37.00 10.83
C LEU A 16 2.60 35.67 11.01
N PRO A 17 2.31 34.61 10.23
CA PRO A 17 1.05 34.21 9.56
C PRO A 17 0.88 32.66 9.44
N ILE A 18 -0.15 32.00 9.98
CA ILE A 18 -0.34 30.54 9.71
C ILE A 18 -1.82 30.13 9.70
N PHE A 19 -2.53 30.27 8.57
CA PHE A 19 -3.81 29.57 8.35
C PHE A 19 -4.08 29.17 6.88
N LEU A 20 -3.04 28.89 6.08
CA LEU A 20 -3.21 28.30 4.73
C LEU A 20 -2.95 26.77 4.67
N GLY A 21 -2.58 26.13 5.78
CA GLY A 21 -2.33 24.68 5.85
C GLY A 21 -3.50 23.81 6.35
N GLY A 22 -4.59 24.41 6.84
CA GLY A 22 -5.64 23.69 7.58
C GLY A 22 -6.56 22.83 6.70
N CYS A 23 -6.90 23.30 5.50
CA CYS A 23 -7.88 22.61 4.65
C CYS A 23 -7.33 21.28 4.08
N GLY A 24 -6.03 21.23 3.75
CA GLY A 24 -5.40 20.02 3.22
C GLY A 24 -5.33 18.87 4.23
N LEU A 25 -4.96 19.17 5.48
CA LEU A 25 -4.86 18.17 6.54
C LEU A 25 -6.24 17.67 7.02
N ALA A 26 -7.24 18.55 7.06
CA ALA A 26 -8.62 18.17 7.38
C ALA A 26 -9.25 17.27 6.29
N LYS A 27 -8.92 17.51 5.01
CA LYS A 27 -9.30 16.60 3.92
C LYS A 27 -8.60 15.24 4.05
N LEU A 28 -7.32 15.23 4.43
CA LEU A 28 -6.55 14.00 4.60
C LEU A 28 -7.14 13.07 5.70
N SER A 29 -7.74 13.63 6.76
CA SER A 29 -8.38 12.82 7.81
C SER A 29 -9.64 12.09 7.37
N ASN A 30 -10.31 12.54 6.31
CA ASN A 30 -11.52 11.92 5.76
C ASN A 30 -11.28 11.31 4.37
N ILE A 31 -10.03 11.15 3.96
CA ILE A 31 -9.70 10.77 2.58
C ILE A 31 -10.20 9.36 2.22
N GLN A 32 -10.41 8.48 3.19
CA GLN A 32 -11.00 7.17 2.94
C GLN A 32 -12.47 7.26 2.53
N LYS A 33 -13.16 8.33 2.91
CA LYS A 33 -14.55 8.62 2.52
C LYS A 33 -14.71 9.30 1.17
N GLU A 34 -13.59 9.62 0.53
CA GLU A 34 -13.59 10.27 -0.78
C GLU A 34 -13.65 9.20 -1.88
N SER A 35 -14.77 9.12 -2.58
CA SER A 35 -14.94 8.17 -3.69
C SER A 35 -14.23 8.62 -4.96
N ASN A 36 -13.90 9.90 -5.11
CA ASN A 36 -13.21 10.41 -6.30
C ASN A 36 -11.69 10.18 -6.19
N LEU A 37 -11.20 9.18 -6.91
CA LEU A 37 -9.78 8.79 -6.93
C LEU A 37 -8.84 9.93 -7.34
N VAL A 38 -9.26 10.83 -8.23
CA VAL A 38 -8.45 12.00 -8.61
C VAL A 38 -8.29 12.96 -7.44
N VAL A 39 -9.33 13.13 -6.63
CA VAL A 39 -9.28 13.96 -5.42
C VAL A 39 -8.40 13.30 -4.35
N VAL A 40 -8.51 11.98 -4.17
CA VAL A 40 -7.65 11.21 -3.24
C VAL A 40 -6.19 11.38 -3.63
N GLU A 41 -5.85 11.07 -4.89
CA GLU A 41 -4.49 11.16 -5.41
C GLU A 41 -3.93 12.57 -5.26
N THR A 42 -4.66 13.58 -5.74
CA THR A 42 -4.24 14.98 -5.70
C THR A 42 -4.03 15.45 -4.26
N THR A 43 -4.89 15.01 -3.33
CA THR A 43 -4.77 15.35 -1.91
C THR A 43 -3.54 14.71 -1.29
N LEU A 44 -3.25 13.44 -1.58
CA LEU A 44 -2.02 12.79 -1.13
C LEU A 44 -0.79 13.53 -1.66
N ALA A 45 -0.70 13.68 -2.99
CA ALA A 45 0.44 14.30 -3.67
C ALA A 45 0.78 15.69 -3.10
N LYS A 46 -0.23 16.55 -2.94
CA LYS A 46 -0.04 17.92 -2.42
C LYS A 46 0.42 17.97 -0.96
N ASN A 47 0.14 16.93 -0.17
CA ASN A 47 0.42 16.93 1.26
C ASN A 47 1.67 16.12 1.66
N LEU A 48 2.29 15.34 0.77
CA LEU A 48 3.48 14.52 1.09
C LEU A 48 4.60 15.33 1.77
N LYS A 49 5.04 16.45 1.15
CA LYS A 49 6.11 17.29 1.73
C LYS A 49 5.73 17.88 3.09
N THR A 50 4.44 18.19 3.30
CA THR A 50 3.95 18.67 4.60
C THR A 50 4.03 17.55 5.65
N LEU A 51 3.59 16.34 5.29
CA LEU A 51 3.68 15.14 6.13
C LEU A 51 5.14 14.83 6.51
N GLU A 52 6.07 14.94 5.57
CA GLU A 52 7.50 14.77 5.83
C GLU A 52 8.05 15.80 6.83
N ARG A 53 7.67 17.07 6.71
CA ARG A 53 8.09 18.14 7.62
C ARG A 53 7.55 17.91 9.03
N VAL A 54 6.26 17.60 9.16
CA VAL A 54 5.66 17.36 10.49
C VAL A 54 6.17 16.06 11.11
N ALA A 55 6.52 15.04 10.33
CA ALA A 55 7.13 13.81 10.83
C ALA A 55 8.54 14.01 11.41
N LYS A 56 9.26 15.08 11.03
CA LYS A 56 10.59 15.40 11.60
C LYS A 56 10.50 15.91 13.04
N ILE A 57 9.43 16.63 13.38
CA ILE A 57 9.20 17.23 14.70
C ILE A 57 8.09 16.52 15.49
N GLY A 58 7.44 15.53 14.88
CA GLY A 58 6.25 14.87 15.38
C GLY A 58 6.50 13.59 16.17
N ASN A 59 5.41 13.02 16.68
CA ASN A 59 5.41 11.74 17.37
C ASN A 59 5.47 10.54 16.40
N THR A 60 5.54 9.33 16.92
CA THR A 60 5.59 8.09 16.11
C THR A 60 4.38 7.94 15.19
N GLY A 61 3.18 8.33 15.61
CA GLY A 61 1.99 8.26 14.77
C GLY A 61 2.09 9.12 13.51
N LEU A 62 2.68 10.31 13.60
CA LEU A 62 2.90 11.15 12.41
C LEU A 62 3.93 10.55 11.45
N ILE A 63 5.01 9.95 11.98
CA ILE A 63 6.01 9.23 11.17
C ILE A 63 5.34 8.09 10.37
N VAL A 64 4.48 7.30 11.04
CA VAL A 64 3.78 6.18 10.42
C VAL A 64 2.76 6.65 9.37
N LYS A 65 2.03 7.73 9.64
CA LYS A 65 1.12 8.33 8.64
C LYS A 65 1.87 8.82 7.40
N THR A 66 3.09 9.35 7.56
CA THR A 66 3.93 9.73 6.42
C THR A 66 4.34 8.52 5.59
N ALA A 67 4.70 7.39 6.23
CA ALA A 67 4.95 6.13 5.52
C ALA A 67 3.73 5.68 4.70
N ARG A 68 2.57 5.57 5.37
CA ARG A 68 1.29 5.22 4.72
C ARG A 68 0.98 6.12 3.53
N ALA A 69 1.16 7.44 3.65
CA ALA A 69 0.86 8.37 2.58
C ALA A 69 1.74 8.16 1.34
N HIS A 70 3.04 7.91 1.54
CA HIS A 70 3.93 7.56 0.43
C HIS A 70 3.54 6.24 -0.23
N SER A 71 3.29 5.18 0.55
CA SER A 71 2.83 3.89 -0.01
C SER A 71 1.50 4.00 -0.75
N SER A 72 0.57 4.83 -0.25
CA SER A 72 -0.73 5.04 -0.88
C SER A 72 -0.58 5.80 -2.20
N TYR A 73 0.27 6.84 -2.23
CA TYR A 73 0.56 7.58 -3.46
C TYR A 73 1.28 6.72 -4.50
N SER A 74 2.23 5.87 -4.10
CA SER A 74 2.85 4.89 -5.00
C SER A 74 1.83 3.98 -5.67
N GLY A 75 0.76 3.58 -4.97
CA GLY A 75 -0.30 2.77 -5.57
C GLY A 75 -1.01 3.44 -6.74
N PHE A 76 -1.18 4.77 -6.72
CA PHE A 76 -1.72 5.52 -7.86
C PHE A 76 -0.72 5.63 -9.01
N LEU A 77 0.58 5.72 -8.71
CA LEU A 77 1.63 5.69 -9.73
C LEU A 77 1.68 4.32 -10.42
N GLU A 78 1.54 3.22 -9.67
CA GLU A 78 1.42 1.89 -10.25
C GLU A 78 0.15 1.72 -11.09
N ASP A 79 -0.98 2.31 -10.70
CA ASP A 79 -2.18 2.29 -11.51
C ASP A 79 -1.96 3.03 -12.85
N LYS A 80 -1.24 4.15 -12.85
CA LYS A 80 -0.88 4.87 -14.08
C LYS A 80 0.15 4.12 -14.92
N MET A 81 1.11 3.47 -14.26
CA MET A 81 2.09 2.60 -14.91
C MET A 81 1.39 1.50 -15.69
N GLU A 82 0.45 0.79 -15.05
CA GLU A 82 -0.30 -0.29 -15.70
C GLU A 82 -1.19 0.22 -16.85
N ASP A 83 -1.86 1.38 -16.70
CA ASP A 83 -2.61 2.00 -17.81
C ASP A 83 -1.69 2.30 -19.01
N ALA A 84 -0.49 2.83 -18.76
CA ALA A 84 0.48 3.16 -19.79
C ALA A 84 1.03 1.90 -20.48
N GLU A 85 1.32 0.83 -19.72
CA GLU A 85 1.73 -0.47 -20.26
C GLU A 85 0.65 -1.06 -21.19
N ILE A 86 -0.62 -1.01 -20.78
CA ILE A 86 -1.75 -1.47 -21.61
C ILE A 86 -1.89 -0.65 -22.89
N ALA A 87 -1.62 0.65 -22.82
CA ALA A 87 -1.63 1.55 -23.98
C ALA A 87 -0.40 1.42 -24.88
N GLY A 88 0.61 0.63 -24.49
CA GLY A 88 1.89 0.50 -25.19
C GLY A 88 2.83 1.71 -25.02
N ASP A 89 2.55 2.59 -24.05
CA ASP A 89 3.40 3.74 -23.70
C ASP A 89 4.40 3.35 -22.60
N PHE A 90 5.45 2.63 -23.00
CA PHE A 90 6.45 2.13 -22.06
C PHE A 90 7.33 3.23 -21.45
N GLU A 91 7.46 4.39 -22.11
CA GLU A 91 8.21 5.53 -21.55
C GLU A 91 7.50 6.10 -20.32
N THR A 92 6.19 6.36 -20.44
CA THR A 92 5.38 6.80 -19.31
C THR A 92 5.32 5.73 -18.22
N ALA A 93 5.21 4.44 -18.60
CA ALA A 93 5.22 3.35 -17.63
C ALA A 93 6.52 3.31 -16.81
N ASP A 94 7.68 3.42 -17.46
CA ASP A 94 8.98 3.42 -16.80
C ASP A 94 9.17 4.64 -15.88
N GLU A 95 8.66 5.80 -16.28
CA GLU A 95 8.64 7.00 -15.44
C GLU A 95 7.80 6.76 -14.17
N MET A 96 6.57 6.27 -14.32
CA MET A 96 5.67 5.99 -13.19
C MET A 96 6.25 4.91 -12.27
N ARG A 97 6.86 3.86 -12.83
CA ARG A 97 7.56 2.81 -12.07
C ARG A 97 8.68 3.40 -11.22
N SER A 98 9.53 4.23 -11.82
CA SER A 98 10.65 4.88 -11.14
C SER A 98 10.17 5.78 -10.00
N GLN A 99 9.11 6.55 -10.22
CA GLN A 99 8.51 7.39 -9.18
C GLN A 99 7.88 6.55 -8.06
N ALA A 100 7.18 5.46 -8.39
CA ALA A 100 6.57 4.57 -7.41
C ALA A 100 7.63 3.93 -6.49
N ILE A 101 8.74 3.43 -7.07
CA ILE A 101 9.90 2.90 -6.35
C ILE A 101 10.47 3.95 -5.39
N ALA A 102 10.70 5.19 -5.86
CA ALA A 102 11.23 6.26 -5.02
C ALA A 102 10.31 6.55 -3.83
N HIS A 103 9.00 6.57 -4.03
CA HIS A 103 8.05 6.76 -2.94
C HIS A 103 7.93 5.54 -2.02
N TYR A 104 8.08 4.31 -2.51
CA TYR A 104 8.17 3.13 -1.65
C TYR A 104 9.41 3.18 -0.77
N ALA A 105 10.57 3.58 -1.30
CA ALA A 105 11.78 3.79 -0.50
C ALA A 105 11.57 4.84 0.61
N ARG A 106 10.87 5.95 0.32
CA ARG A 106 10.50 6.94 1.33
C ARG A 106 9.55 6.37 2.38
N SER A 107 8.53 5.60 1.96
CA SER A 107 7.61 4.94 2.90
C SER A 107 8.36 4.01 3.85
N GLU A 108 9.22 3.17 3.28
CA GLU A 108 10.06 2.24 4.01
C GLU A 108 10.92 2.97 5.05
N GLU A 109 11.62 4.04 4.66
CA GLU A 109 12.45 4.85 5.56
C GLU A 109 11.66 5.35 6.77
N TYR A 110 10.47 5.92 6.55
CA TYR A 110 9.63 6.41 7.64
C TYR A 110 9.09 5.26 8.52
N ALA A 111 8.68 4.15 7.93
CA ALA A 111 8.17 2.99 8.66
C ALA A 111 9.26 2.38 9.57
N PHE A 112 10.47 2.15 9.04
CA PHE A 112 11.60 1.68 9.85
C PHE A 112 12.08 2.71 10.87
N LYS A 113 12.01 4.01 10.56
CA LYS A 113 12.26 5.07 11.55
C LYS A 113 11.29 5.00 12.75
N ALA A 114 10.04 4.61 12.52
CA ALA A 114 9.09 4.37 13.61
C ALA A 114 9.45 3.09 14.41
N LEU A 115 9.76 1.98 13.73
CA LEU A 115 10.17 0.72 14.37
C LEU A 115 11.48 0.85 15.16
N ALA A 116 12.40 1.68 14.70
CA ALA A 116 13.70 1.95 15.34
C ALA A 116 13.57 2.57 16.74
N LYS A 117 12.39 3.09 17.09
CA LYS A 117 12.08 3.57 18.45
C LYS A 117 11.82 2.43 19.43
N SER A 118 11.47 1.23 18.94
CA SER A 118 11.30 0.02 19.77
C SER A 118 12.57 -0.83 19.85
N ASP A 119 13.30 -0.99 18.75
CA ASP A 119 14.55 -1.77 18.73
C ASP A 119 15.51 -1.15 17.69
N LYS A 120 16.78 -0.96 18.05
CA LYS A 120 17.79 -0.30 17.20
C LYS A 120 18.13 -1.10 15.94
N THR A 121 17.87 -2.42 15.94
CA THR A 121 18.04 -3.30 14.77
C THR A 121 17.33 -2.75 13.53
N PHE A 122 16.16 -2.12 13.71
CA PHE A 122 15.37 -1.55 12.61
C PHE A 122 15.94 -0.27 12.00
N LYS A 123 17.05 0.28 12.50
CA LYS A 123 17.70 1.43 11.85
C LYS A 123 18.33 1.08 10.50
N GLN A 124 18.80 -0.16 10.36
CA GLN A 124 19.48 -0.65 9.16
C GLN A 124 19.07 -2.12 8.92
N PRO A 125 17.79 -2.38 8.61
CA PRO A 125 17.22 -3.74 8.60
C PRO A 125 17.89 -4.66 7.56
N ARG A 126 18.43 -4.10 6.48
CA ARG A 126 19.16 -4.84 5.43
C ARG A 126 20.60 -5.20 5.80
N SER A 127 21.21 -4.46 6.73
CA SER A 127 22.61 -4.66 7.12
C SER A 127 22.78 -5.62 8.30
N VAL A 128 21.69 -5.99 8.97
CA VAL A 128 21.72 -6.95 10.08
C VAL A 128 21.51 -8.36 9.56
N ASP A 129 22.11 -9.33 10.26
CA ASP A 129 21.87 -10.74 10.01
C ASP A 129 20.38 -11.10 10.18
N THR A 130 19.90 -12.05 9.38
CA THR A 130 18.49 -12.48 9.36
C THR A 130 18.03 -13.01 10.71
N GLU A 131 18.86 -13.75 11.45
CA GLU A 131 18.54 -14.25 12.80
C GLU A 131 18.38 -13.10 13.79
N VAL A 132 19.24 -12.08 13.69
CA VAL A 132 19.15 -10.86 14.52
C VAL A 132 17.88 -10.08 14.20
N PHE A 133 17.52 -9.99 12.91
CA PHE A 133 16.29 -9.36 12.46
C PHE A 133 15.04 -10.09 12.99
N GLU A 134 14.99 -11.41 12.87
CA GLU A 134 13.87 -12.22 13.38
C GLU A 134 13.71 -12.09 14.90
N LYS A 135 14.82 -12.15 15.66
CA LYS A 135 14.78 -11.91 17.12
C LYS A 135 14.26 -10.51 17.46
N ALA A 136 14.53 -9.50 16.64
CA ALA A 136 13.98 -8.16 16.85
C ALA A 136 12.46 -8.12 16.56
N LEU A 137 11.99 -8.80 15.51
CA LEU A 137 10.57 -8.92 15.20
C LEU A 137 9.77 -9.58 16.32
N GLN A 138 10.32 -10.62 16.96
CA GLN A 138 9.66 -11.34 18.06
C GLN A 138 9.42 -10.46 19.31
N LYS A 139 10.19 -9.38 19.48
CA LYS A 139 9.97 -8.40 20.57
C LYS A 139 8.85 -7.41 20.29
N LEU A 140 8.41 -7.28 19.04
CA LEU A 140 7.34 -6.37 18.66
C LEU A 140 6.01 -6.81 19.29
N LYS A 141 5.17 -5.83 19.59
CA LYS A 141 3.82 -6.03 20.15
C LYS A 141 2.79 -5.40 19.22
N LYS A 142 1.49 -5.61 19.51
CA LYS A 142 0.37 -5.09 18.72
C LYS A 142 0.49 -3.60 18.33
N LYS A 143 1.02 -2.75 19.22
CA LYS A 143 1.25 -1.31 18.95
C LYS A 143 2.26 -1.00 17.82
N GLN A 144 3.04 -1.99 17.38
CA GLN A 144 3.98 -1.88 16.26
C GLN A 144 3.45 -2.51 14.96
N VAL A 145 2.24 -3.06 14.95
CA VAL A 145 1.70 -3.71 13.73
C VAL A 145 1.62 -2.72 12.57
N GLU A 146 1.10 -1.51 12.77
CA GLU A 146 0.99 -0.51 11.69
C GLU A 146 2.34 -0.12 11.07
N PRO A 147 3.37 0.32 11.83
CA PRO A 147 4.68 0.59 11.23
C PRO A 147 5.34 -0.66 10.62
N LEU A 148 5.12 -1.85 11.20
CA LEU A 148 5.65 -3.10 10.64
C LEU A 148 5.00 -3.42 9.29
N PHE A 149 3.69 -3.25 9.18
CA PHE A 149 2.96 -3.43 7.92
C PHE A 149 3.43 -2.48 6.85
N TRP A 150 3.55 -1.18 7.13
CA TRP A 150 4.00 -0.23 6.11
C TRP A 150 5.46 -0.44 5.71
N ALA A 151 6.32 -0.93 6.62
CA ALA A 151 7.69 -1.33 6.27
C ALA A 151 7.70 -2.53 5.32
N ALA A 152 6.95 -3.60 5.66
CA ALA A 152 6.87 -4.81 4.86
C ALA A 152 6.20 -4.56 3.50
N TYR A 153 5.10 -3.80 3.49
CA TYR A 153 4.39 -3.43 2.27
C TYR A 153 5.27 -2.62 1.33
N ALA A 154 5.93 -1.57 1.82
CA ALA A 154 6.79 -0.72 0.99
C ALA A 154 8.01 -1.48 0.45
N MET A 155 8.69 -2.26 1.30
CA MET A 155 9.82 -3.09 0.89
C MET A 155 9.40 -4.13 -0.16
N GLY A 156 8.30 -4.85 0.08
CA GLY A 156 7.78 -5.86 -0.85
C GLY A 156 7.34 -5.28 -2.19
N ARG A 157 6.68 -4.12 -2.20
CA ARG A 157 6.29 -3.45 -3.45
C ARG A 157 7.50 -2.89 -4.21
N GLY A 158 8.45 -2.28 -3.51
CA GLY A 158 9.70 -1.81 -4.13
C GLY A 158 10.44 -2.94 -4.86
N ILE A 159 10.56 -4.10 -4.21
CA ILE A 159 11.09 -5.35 -4.80
C ILE A 159 10.28 -5.76 -6.04
N SER A 160 8.95 -5.84 -5.94
CA SER A 160 8.11 -6.31 -7.05
C SER A 160 8.21 -5.47 -8.33
N LEU A 161 8.59 -4.19 -8.21
CA LEU A 161 8.77 -3.26 -9.33
C LEU A 161 10.19 -3.29 -9.92
N GLN A 162 11.11 -4.06 -9.35
CA GLN A 162 12.51 -4.10 -9.73
C GLN A 162 12.95 -5.53 -10.07
N LYS A 163 12.17 -6.24 -10.89
CA LYS A 163 12.25 -7.71 -11.11
C LYS A 163 13.63 -8.26 -11.54
N ASP A 164 14.54 -7.42 -12.04
CA ASP A 164 15.85 -7.82 -12.56
C ASP A 164 17.00 -7.78 -11.53
N ASP A 165 16.75 -7.38 -10.28
CA ASP A 165 17.81 -7.33 -9.26
C ASP A 165 17.85 -8.62 -8.40
N PRO A 166 18.89 -9.46 -8.54
CA PRO A 166 19.01 -10.72 -7.80
C PRO A 166 19.18 -10.53 -6.28
N MET A 167 19.54 -9.34 -5.79
CA MET A 167 19.66 -9.06 -4.35
C MET A 167 18.32 -9.08 -3.61
N GLN A 168 17.21 -9.09 -4.34
CA GLN A 168 15.87 -9.03 -3.78
C GLN A 168 15.38 -10.31 -3.11
N VAL A 169 16.01 -11.47 -3.36
CA VAL A 169 15.60 -12.73 -2.73
C VAL A 169 15.75 -12.66 -1.21
N ILE A 170 16.86 -12.09 -0.74
CA ILE A 170 17.18 -11.95 0.68
C ILE A 170 16.22 -10.95 1.35
N ASP A 171 15.87 -9.86 0.66
CA ASP A 171 14.93 -8.88 1.19
C ASP A 171 13.49 -9.38 1.18
N LEU A 172 13.11 -10.19 0.18
CA LEU A 172 11.81 -10.85 0.15
C LEU A 172 11.61 -11.77 1.36
N ALA A 173 12.65 -12.51 1.77
CA ALA A 173 12.59 -13.31 3.00
C ALA A 173 12.34 -12.42 4.24
N ARG A 174 12.96 -11.24 4.32
CA ARG A 174 12.65 -10.27 5.39
C ARG A 174 11.22 -9.77 5.33
N VAL A 175 10.67 -9.51 4.15
CA VAL A 175 9.25 -9.14 3.98
C VAL A 175 8.35 -10.25 4.51
N GLU A 176 8.63 -11.50 4.18
CA GLU A 176 7.87 -12.64 4.68
C GLU A 176 7.93 -12.77 6.20
N LEU A 177 9.11 -12.61 6.81
CA LEU A 177 9.26 -12.59 8.29
C LEU A 177 8.39 -11.49 8.92
N MET A 178 8.36 -10.30 8.32
CA MET A 178 7.54 -9.19 8.82
C MET A 178 6.04 -9.47 8.65
N MET A 179 5.61 -9.98 7.49
CA MET A 179 4.20 -10.31 7.22
C MET A 179 3.69 -11.43 8.12
N ARG A 180 4.48 -12.48 8.34
CA ARG A 180 4.17 -13.53 9.32
C ARG A 180 4.00 -12.96 10.72
N ARG A 181 4.90 -12.07 11.15
CA ARG A 181 4.80 -11.42 12.46
C ARG A 181 3.55 -10.55 12.60
N ILE A 182 3.07 -9.94 11.50
CA ILE A 182 1.81 -9.20 11.51
C ILE A 182 0.62 -10.14 11.73
N LEU A 183 0.57 -11.28 11.03
CA LEU A 183 -0.48 -12.29 11.26
C LEU A 183 -0.53 -12.76 12.71
N GLU A 184 0.63 -13.02 13.32
CA GLU A 184 0.72 -13.42 14.74
C GLU A 184 0.22 -12.34 15.71
N LEU A 185 0.42 -11.06 15.38
CA LEU A 185 0.12 -9.94 16.29
C LEU A 185 -1.29 -9.39 16.11
N ASP A 186 -1.75 -9.26 14.87
CA ASP A 186 -3.07 -8.76 14.50
C ASP A 186 -3.35 -9.04 13.01
N GLU A 187 -3.86 -10.23 12.70
CA GLU A 187 -4.26 -10.62 11.35
C GLU A 187 -5.38 -9.74 10.75
N THR A 188 -6.10 -8.99 11.59
CA THR A 188 -7.21 -8.12 11.13
C THR A 188 -6.74 -6.76 10.63
N PHE A 189 -5.48 -6.41 10.89
CA PHE A 189 -4.95 -5.09 10.59
C PHE A 189 -5.08 -4.75 9.10
N TYR A 190 -5.55 -3.53 8.82
CA TYR A 190 -5.72 -3.00 7.47
C TYR A 190 -6.51 -3.96 6.56
N PHE A 191 -7.71 -4.33 6.99
CA PHE A 191 -8.61 -5.26 6.29
C PHE A 191 -8.04 -6.68 6.15
N GLY A 192 -7.02 -7.05 6.94
CA GLY A 192 -6.30 -8.31 6.78
C GLY A 192 -5.32 -8.32 5.61
N SER A 193 -4.76 -7.17 5.24
CA SER A 193 -3.87 -7.05 4.07
C SER A 193 -2.58 -7.87 4.15
N ALA A 194 -2.19 -8.37 5.33
CA ALA A 194 -1.11 -9.36 5.43
C ALA A 194 -1.50 -10.69 4.74
N HIS A 195 -2.76 -11.10 4.78
CA HIS A 195 -3.26 -12.21 3.96
C HIS A 195 -3.24 -11.84 2.47
N LEU A 196 -3.61 -10.61 2.09
CA LEU A 196 -3.50 -10.19 0.69
C LEU A 196 -2.05 -10.23 0.17
N PHE A 197 -1.06 -9.97 1.01
CA PHE A 197 0.35 -10.21 0.65
C PHE A 197 0.58 -11.68 0.27
N TYR A 198 0.12 -12.62 1.10
CA TYR A 198 0.27 -14.04 0.82
C TYR A 198 -0.56 -14.51 -0.40
N ALA A 199 -1.70 -13.86 -0.67
CA ALA A 199 -2.46 -14.10 -1.90
C ALA A 199 -1.61 -13.78 -3.14
N VAL A 200 -0.92 -12.63 -3.18
CA VAL A 200 0.03 -12.32 -4.26
C VAL A 200 1.22 -13.28 -4.24
N TYR A 201 1.78 -13.55 -3.05
CA TYR A 201 2.96 -14.39 -2.88
C TYR A 201 2.77 -15.78 -3.50
N TYR A 202 1.63 -16.42 -3.26
CA TYR A 202 1.35 -17.74 -3.82
C TYR A 202 0.73 -17.68 -5.22
N GLY A 203 -0.07 -16.65 -5.54
CA GLY A 203 -0.83 -16.60 -6.78
C GLY A 203 -0.10 -15.99 -7.98
N ASP A 204 0.89 -15.14 -7.77
CA ASP A 204 1.65 -14.47 -8.86
C ASP A 204 2.87 -15.28 -9.32
N ARG A 205 3.23 -16.34 -8.57
CA ARG A 205 4.38 -17.20 -8.85
C ARG A 205 3.98 -18.42 -9.68
N SER A 206 4.88 -18.90 -10.53
CA SER A 206 4.70 -20.20 -11.17
C SER A 206 4.90 -21.33 -10.14
N PRO A 207 4.29 -22.52 -10.37
CA PRO A 207 4.46 -23.67 -9.46
C PRO A 207 5.93 -24.05 -9.23
N ALA A 208 6.79 -23.88 -10.25
CA ALA A 208 8.21 -24.20 -10.19
C ALA A 208 9.01 -23.38 -9.17
N ILE A 209 8.51 -22.20 -8.79
CA ILE A 209 9.15 -21.30 -7.82
C ILE A 209 8.29 -21.08 -6.56
N GLY A 210 7.38 -22.02 -6.26
CA GLY A 210 6.57 -22.00 -5.04
C GLY A 210 5.19 -21.35 -5.17
N GLY A 211 4.72 -21.13 -6.40
CA GLY A 211 3.33 -20.73 -6.66
C GLY A 211 2.32 -21.80 -6.26
N ASP A 212 1.22 -21.38 -5.64
CA ASP A 212 0.16 -22.25 -5.12
C ASP A 212 -1.17 -21.48 -5.09
N PRO A 213 -1.94 -21.45 -6.19
CA PRO A 213 -3.17 -20.69 -6.25
C PRO A 213 -4.19 -21.11 -5.18
N GLU A 214 -4.21 -22.37 -4.73
CA GLU A 214 -5.13 -22.79 -3.67
C GLU A 214 -4.80 -22.09 -2.35
N LYS A 215 -3.53 -22.01 -1.97
CA LYS A 215 -3.11 -21.20 -0.81
C LYS A 215 -3.41 -19.71 -1.00
N ALA A 216 -3.23 -19.20 -2.22
CA ALA A 216 -3.59 -17.81 -2.51
C ALA A 216 -5.08 -17.58 -2.22
N LYS A 217 -5.95 -18.49 -2.67
CA LYS A 217 -7.38 -18.46 -2.41
C LYS A 217 -7.72 -18.57 -0.93
N GLU A 218 -7.08 -19.45 -0.17
CA GLU A 218 -7.29 -19.54 1.28
C GLU A 218 -7.08 -18.19 1.97
N HIS A 219 -5.98 -17.50 1.65
CA HIS A 219 -5.72 -16.16 2.18
C HIS A 219 -6.74 -15.11 1.72
N ILE A 220 -7.22 -15.19 0.47
CA ILE A 220 -8.28 -14.30 -0.03
C ILE A 220 -9.60 -14.54 0.72
N ASP A 221 -9.98 -15.80 0.93
CA ASP A 221 -11.19 -16.19 1.64
C ASP A 221 -11.15 -15.71 3.11
N TYR A 222 -9.98 -15.74 3.76
CA TYR A 222 -9.80 -15.14 5.08
C TYR A 222 -10.10 -13.63 5.07
N VAL A 223 -9.61 -12.89 4.08
CA VAL A 223 -9.88 -11.45 3.96
C VAL A 223 -11.35 -11.17 3.72
N ASP A 224 -11.99 -11.94 2.83
CA ASP A 224 -13.42 -11.80 2.54
C ASP A 224 -14.25 -12.03 3.82
N LYS A 225 -13.96 -13.11 4.55
CA LYS A 225 -14.60 -13.43 5.83
C LYS A 225 -14.39 -12.35 6.89
N LEU A 226 -13.15 -11.85 7.06
CA LEU A 226 -12.83 -10.80 8.03
C LEU A 226 -13.63 -9.51 7.79
N ASN A 227 -13.96 -9.23 6.53
CA ASN A 227 -14.65 -8.02 6.11
C ASN A 227 -16.12 -8.25 5.72
N ASN A 228 -16.67 -9.45 5.98
CA ASN A 228 -18.02 -9.85 5.59
C ASN A 228 -18.33 -9.59 4.10
N GLY A 229 -17.36 -9.83 3.22
CA GLY A 229 -17.48 -9.62 1.77
C GLY A 229 -17.52 -8.17 1.30
N LYS A 230 -17.34 -7.18 2.19
CA LYS A 230 -17.47 -5.74 1.87
C LYS A 230 -16.18 -5.13 1.33
N PHE A 231 -15.02 -5.73 1.63
CA PHE A 231 -13.75 -5.24 1.11
C PHE A 231 -13.47 -5.83 -0.27
N LEU A 232 -13.93 -5.14 -1.31
CA LEU A 232 -13.95 -5.61 -2.70
C LEU A 232 -12.58 -5.95 -3.31
N MET A 233 -11.47 -5.47 -2.70
CA MET A 233 -10.13 -5.86 -3.13
C MET A 233 -9.88 -7.38 -2.99
N SER A 234 -10.55 -8.06 -2.05
CA SER A 234 -10.48 -9.52 -1.94
C SER A 234 -11.01 -10.22 -3.19
N LYS A 235 -12.19 -9.83 -3.70
CA LYS A 235 -12.76 -10.34 -4.95
C LYS A 235 -11.91 -9.98 -6.17
N PHE A 236 -11.35 -8.78 -6.23
CA PHE A 236 -10.37 -8.43 -7.28
C PHE A 236 -9.14 -9.35 -7.25
N TYR A 237 -8.65 -9.69 -6.05
CA TYR A 237 -7.52 -10.61 -5.88
C TYR A 237 -7.90 -12.06 -6.23
N LEU A 238 -9.15 -12.47 -6.01
CA LEU A 238 -9.66 -13.77 -6.46
C LEU A 238 -9.55 -13.90 -7.98
N ALA A 239 -9.94 -12.87 -8.74
CA ALA A 239 -9.79 -12.88 -10.18
C ALA A 239 -8.30 -13.00 -10.59
N ARG A 240 -7.46 -12.12 -10.05
CA ARG A 240 -6.07 -11.98 -10.50
C ARG A 240 -5.14 -13.11 -10.04
N TYR A 241 -5.26 -13.57 -8.80
CA TYR A 241 -4.28 -14.45 -8.15
C TYR A 241 -4.79 -15.87 -7.91
N TYR A 242 -6.04 -16.15 -8.26
CA TYR A 242 -6.58 -17.51 -8.27
C TYR A 242 -7.16 -17.88 -9.64
N ALA A 243 -8.16 -17.15 -10.12
CA ALA A 243 -8.88 -17.51 -11.34
C ALA A 243 -7.97 -17.44 -12.59
N TYR A 244 -7.18 -16.36 -12.74
CA TYR A 244 -6.25 -16.24 -13.87
C TYR A 244 -5.16 -17.33 -13.88
N PRO A 245 -4.40 -17.61 -12.79
CA PRO A 245 -3.46 -18.72 -12.77
C PRO A 245 -4.10 -20.09 -13.03
N LYS A 246 -5.36 -20.28 -12.65
CA LYS A 246 -6.15 -21.49 -12.91
C LYS A 246 -6.79 -21.52 -14.30
N GLN A 247 -6.66 -20.44 -15.06
CA GLN A 247 -7.30 -20.24 -16.35
C GLN A 247 -8.84 -20.40 -16.29
N ASP A 248 -9.45 -20.05 -15.16
CA ASP A 248 -10.90 -20.05 -14.96
C ASP A 248 -11.49 -18.68 -15.38
N VAL A 249 -11.74 -18.54 -16.69
CA VAL A 249 -12.29 -17.31 -17.28
C VAL A 249 -13.66 -16.94 -16.71
N LYS A 250 -14.49 -17.94 -16.38
CA LYS A 250 -15.83 -17.73 -15.85
C LYS A 250 -15.75 -17.09 -14.46
N LEU A 251 -14.95 -17.66 -13.56
CA LEU A 251 -14.74 -17.10 -12.22
C LEU A 251 -14.07 -15.73 -12.30
N TYR A 252 -13.10 -15.56 -13.20
CA TYR A 252 -12.42 -14.27 -13.42
C TYR A 252 -13.42 -13.17 -13.78
N LYS A 253 -14.22 -13.37 -14.85
CA LYS A 253 -15.23 -12.39 -15.29
C LYS A 253 -16.27 -12.15 -14.20
N GLN A 254 -16.77 -13.21 -13.57
CA GLN A 254 -17.77 -13.10 -12.49
C GLN A 254 -17.23 -12.25 -11.33
N ALA A 255 -16.04 -12.55 -10.82
CA ALA A 255 -15.46 -11.86 -9.67
C ALA A 255 -15.22 -10.37 -9.95
N LEU A 256 -14.74 -10.03 -11.15
CA LEU A 256 -14.54 -8.63 -11.55
C LEU A 256 -15.87 -7.90 -11.74
N GLN A 257 -16.87 -8.53 -12.35
CA GLN A 257 -18.18 -7.94 -12.55
C GLN A 257 -18.89 -7.68 -11.22
N GLU A 258 -18.80 -8.61 -10.26
CA GLU A 258 -19.33 -8.40 -8.90
C GLU A 258 -18.68 -7.19 -8.20
N VAL A 259 -17.38 -6.96 -8.40
CA VAL A 259 -16.71 -5.76 -7.87
C VAL A 259 -17.26 -4.49 -8.51
N ILE A 260 -17.47 -4.50 -9.84
CA ILE A 260 -17.97 -3.34 -10.59
C ILE A 260 -19.40 -2.97 -10.15
N ASP A 261 -20.26 -3.97 -9.99
CA ASP A 261 -21.70 -3.83 -9.73
C ASP A 261 -22.04 -3.60 -8.25
N ALA A 262 -21.12 -3.91 -7.33
CA ALA A 262 -21.32 -3.67 -5.90
C ALA A 262 -21.72 -2.21 -5.61
N PRO A 263 -22.55 -1.90 -4.59
CA PRO A 263 -22.84 -0.52 -4.20
C PRO A 263 -21.57 0.29 -3.88
N ALA A 264 -21.54 1.58 -4.23
CA ALA A 264 -20.37 2.43 -3.96
C ALA A 264 -20.10 2.65 -2.46
N ASP A 265 -21.13 2.49 -1.64
CA ASP A 265 -21.14 2.63 -0.18
C ASP A 265 -21.23 1.27 0.54
N ILE A 266 -20.92 0.15 -0.14
CA ILE A 266 -20.97 -1.20 0.43
C ILE A 266 -20.13 -1.35 1.71
N TYR A 267 -19.05 -0.57 1.82
CA TYR A 267 -18.22 -0.45 3.02
C TYR A 267 -18.14 1.02 3.47
N PRO A 268 -19.11 1.50 4.29
CA PRO A 268 -19.17 2.89 4.71
C PRO A 268 -17.88 3.31 5.45
N GLY A 269 -17.28 4.42 5.03
CA GLY A 269 -15.99 4.88 5.57
C GLY A 269 -14.78 4.55 4.70
N GLU A 270 -14.91 3.61 3.76
CA GLU A 270 -13.86 3.07 2.91
C GLU A 270 -14.20 3.20 1.40
N GLU A 271 -14.92 4.27 1.06
CA GLU A 271 -15.34 4.62 -0.29
C GLU A 271 -14.16 4.72 -1.26
N ALA A 272 -13.01 5.22 -0.82
CA ALA A 272 -11.78 5.29 -1.63
C ALA A 272 -11.29 3.89 -2.04
N ALA A 273 -11.28 2.93 -1.09
CA ALA A 273 -10.88 1.56 -1.38
C ALA A 273 -11.89 0.85 -2.30
N THR A 274 -13.18 1.12 -2.12
CA THR A 274 -14.25 0.63 -2.99
C THR A 274 -14.09 1.15 -4.42
N SER A 275 -13.88 2.46 -4.58
CA SER A 275 -13.63 3.08 -5.89
C SER A 275 -12.36 2.54 -6.56
N LEU A 276 -11.30 2.30 -5.78
CA LEU A 276 -10.05 1.74 -6.30
C LEU A 276 -10.26 0.32 -6.83
N ALA A 277 -10.92 -0.55 -6.06
CA ALA A 277 -11.24 -1.91 -6.48
C ALA A 277 -12.04 -1.93 -7.79
N LYS A 278 -13.05 -1.06 -7.89
CA LYS A 278 -13.86 -0.90 -9.10
C LYS A 278 -13.07 -0.41 -10.30
N SER A 279 -12.19 0.57 -10.11
CA SER A 279 -11.33 1.10 -11.18
C SER A 279 -10.44 0.00 -11.75
N ARG A 280 -9.78 -0.75 -10.88
CA ARG A 280 -8.91 -1.88 -11.25
C ARG A 280 -9.70 -3.02 -11.89
N ALA A 281 -10.87 -3.36 -11.35
CA ALA A 281 -11.71 -4.41 -11.91
C ALA A 281 -12.17 -4.11 -13.34
N LYS A 282 -12.56 -2.86 -13.64
CA LYS A 282 -12.89 -2.43 -15.01
C LYS A 282 -11.70 -2.61 -15.96
N ARG A 283 -10.51 -2.16 -15.53
CA ARG A 283 -9.27 -2.28 -16.32
C ARG A 283 -8.92 -3.73 -16.61
N TRP A 284 -9.02 -4.61 -15.61
CA TRP A 284 -8.70 -6.03 -15.76
C TRP A 284 -9.76 -6.80 -16.55
N LEU A 285 -11.04 -6.43 -16.42
CA LEU A 285 -12.11 -7.05 -17.21
C LEU A 285 -11.98 -6.70 -18.70
N ALA A 286 -11.57 -5.47 -19.02
CA ALA A 286 -11.33 -5.04 -20.40
C ALA A 286 -10.16 -5.77 -21.09
N GLN A 287 -9.27 -6.41 -20.32
CA GLN A 287 -8.12 -7.15 -20.83
C GLN A 287 -8.38 -8.66 -20.97
N THR A 288 -9.60 -9.13 -20.74
CA THR A 288 -9.89 -10.57 -20.67
C THR A 288 -9.42 -11.33 -21.92
N ASP A 289 -9.67 -10.79 -23.10
CA ASP A 289 -9.32 -11.43 -24.37
C ASP A 289 -7.80 -11.50 -24.62
N MET A 290 -7.00 -10.66 -23.94
CA MET A 290 -5.54 -10.73 -23.98
C MET A 290 -4.98 -11.75 -22.98
N LEU A 291 -5.72 -12.00 -21.90
CA LEU A 291 -5.28 -12.83 -20.77
C LEU A 291 -5.73 -14.29 -20.90
N PHE A 292 -6.82 -14.56 -21.62
CA PHE A 292 -7.37 -15.89 -21.81
C PHE A 292 -7.46 -16.21 -23.29
N ASP A 293 -7.18 -17.46 -23.63
CA ASP A 293 -7.38 -17.96 -24.99
C ASP A 293 -8.89 -18.00 -25.32
N PRO A 294 -9.35 -17.31 -26.39
CA PRO A 294 -10.76 -17.33 -26.81
C PRO A 294 -11.32 -18.74 -27.04
N GLU A 295 -10.48 -19.71 -27.42
CA GLU A 295 -10.90 -21.10 -27.67
C GLU A 295 -11.28 -21.85 -26.37
N MET A 296 -10.86 -21.36 -25.20
CA MET A 296 -11.28 -21.92 -23.91
C MET A 296 -12.69 -21.52 -23.47
N GLU A 297 -13.35 -20.60 -24.17
CA GLU A 297 -14.76 -20.26 -23.93
C GLU A 297 -15.72 -21.29 -24.52
N GLU A 298 -15.35 -21.94 -25.64
CA GLU A 298 -16.23 -22.85 -26.38
C GLU A 298 -16.22 -24.28 -25.80
N GLY A 299 -15.12 -24.72 -25.20
CA GLY A 299 -14.95 -26.08 -24.65
C GLY A 299 -15.65 -26.35 -23.31
N ALA A 300 -16.28 -25.35 -22.68
CA ALA A 300 -17.00 -25.51 -21.41
C ALA A 300 -18.51 -25.79 -21.59
N VAL A 301 -18.96 -25.95 -22.84
CA VAL A 301 -20.37 -26.19 -23.21
C VAL A 301 -20.62 -27.61 -23.76
N GLU A 302 -19.60 -28.49 -23.77
CA GLU A 302 -19.77 -29.93 -24.09
C GLU A 302 -19.97 -30.81 -22.85
#